data_AF-A0A7S3JCT8-F1
#
_entry.id   AF-A0A7S3JCT8-F1
#
_cell.length_a   1.000
_cell.length_b   1.000
_cell.length_c   1.000
_cell.angle_alpha   90.00
_cell.angle_beta   90.00
_cell.angle_gamma   90.00
#
_symmetry.space_group_name_H-M   'P 1'
#
loop_
_entity.id
_entity.type
_entity.pdbx_description
1 polymer ?
#
loop_
_entity_poly.entity_id
_entity_poly.type
_entity_poly.pdbx_seq_one_letter_code
_entity_poly.pdbx_strand_id
1 'polypeptide(L)'
;FARLIIDGDDYGVNVFIVQIRDLETHRPMKGIEVGEIGPKLGFSTKDNGYLAFKNFRAPRECILSRYINVSELGEISIQGNPKIAYGTMMFIRVTLLKLSTEASFYGLFIT
;
A
#
# COMPACT_ATOMS: atom_id res chain seq x y z
N PHE A 1 0.31 4.18 1.20
CA PHE A 1 1.29 5.13 0.64
C PHE A 1 0.75 6.54 0.81
N ALA A 2 1.58 7.50 1.21
CA ALA A 2 1.22 8.91 1.31
C ALA A 2 2.48 9.77 1.11
N ARG A 3 2.33 11.07 0.83
CA ARG A 3 3.48 12.00 0.79
C ARG A 3 3.95 12.28 2.22
N LEU A 4 5.27 12.18 2.45
CA LEU A 4 5.89 12.54 3.72
C LEU A 4 6.20 14.04 3.70
N ILE A 5 5.57 14.80 4.59
CA ILE A 5 5.77 16.25 4.71
C ILE A 5 6.28 16.54 6.13
N ILE A 6 7.43 17.20 6.26
CA ILE A 6 8.05 17.58 7.53
C ILE A 6 8.48 19.03 7.42
N ASP A 7 8.07 19.87 8.38
CA ASP A 7 8.35 21.32 8.41
C ASP A 7 8.06 22.09 7.11
N GLY A 8 7.12 21.59 6.31
CA GLY A 8 6.71 22.17 5.02
C GLY A 8 7.45 21.60 3.81
N ASP A 9 8.52 20.83 4.02
CA ASP A 9 9.28 20.15 2.96
C ASP A 9 8.66 18.80 2.61
N ASP A 10 8.66 18.47 1.31
CA ASP A 10 8.06 17.26 0.77
C ASP A 10 9.11 16.23 0.35
N TYR A 11 9.09 15.07 1.01
CA TYR A 11 10.05 13.97 0.81
C TYR A 11 9.47 12.83 -0.02
N GLY A 12 8.45 13.13 -0.83
CA GLY A 12 7.84 12.18 -1.76
C GLY A 12 7.01 11.11 -1.07
N VAL A 13 6.65 10.09 -1.86
CA VAL A 13 5.71 9.05 -1.46
C VAL A 13 6.41 7.97 -0.63
N ASN A 14 5.90 7.73 0.58
CA ASN A 14 6.45 6.79 1.55
C ASN A 14 5.39 5.78 2.02
N VAL A 15 5.87 4.72 2.69
CA VAL A 15 5.02 3.62 3.19
C VAL A 15 4.78 3.79 4.67
N PHE A 16 3.50 3.71 5.05
CA PHE A 16 3.02 3.82 6.41
C PHE A 16 2.16 2.59 6.72
N ILE A 17 2.36 1.98 7.88
CA ILE A 17 1.52 0.92 8.42
C ILE A 17 0.54 1.54 9.40
N VAL A 18 -0.74 1.52 9.06
CA VAL A 18 -1.80 2.10 9.88
C VAL A 18 -2.88 1.08 10.18
N GLN A 19 -3.39 1.11 11.41
CA GLN A 19 -4.55 0.32 11.78
C GLN A 19 -5.83 1.00 11.26
N ILE A 20 -6.59 0.29 10.42
CA ILE A 20 -7.79 0.84 9.79
C ILE A 20 -9.11 0.47 10.49
N ARG A 21 -9.10 -0.61 11.28
CA ARG A 21 -10.25 -1.13 12.01
C ARG A 21 -9.86 -1.51 13.43
N ASP A 22 -10.81 -1.38 14.33
CA ASP A 22 -10.71 -1.88 15.69
C ASP A 22 -10.62 -3.41 15.71
N LEU A 23 -9.77 -3.97 16.57
CA LEU A 23 -9.47 -5.42 16.58
C LEU A 23 -10.59 -6.27 17.20
N GLU A 24 -11.40 -5.67 18.08
CA GLU A 24 -12.48 -6.38 18.78
C GLU A 24 -13.81 -6.25 18.02
N THR A 25 -14.17 -5.04 17.62
CA THR A 25 -15.46 -4.71 17.02
C THR A 25 -15.44 -4.72 15.50
N HIS A 26 -14.25 -4.75 14.88
CA HIS A 26 -14.05 -4.65 13.43
C HIS A 26 -14.59 -3.36 12.78
N ARG A 27 -15.02 -2.38 13.60
CA ARG A 27 -15.50 -1.08 13.12
C ARG A 27 -14.33 -0.23 12.63
N PRO A 28 -14.53 0.65 11.64
CA PRO A 28 -13.51 1.60 11.22
C PRO A 28 -13.02 2.45 12.39
N MET A 29 -11.71 2.73 12.45
CA MET A 29 -11.15 3.63 13.46
C MET A 29 -11.67 5.07 13.26
N LYS A 30 -11.65 5.89 14.31
CA LYS A 30 -12.06 7.30 14.24
C LYS A 30 -11.26 8.04 13.15
N GLY A 31 -11.95 8.75 12.27
CA GLY A 31 -11.32 9.48 11.16
C GLY A 31 -10.96 8.60 9.97
N ILE A 32 -11.42 7.35 9.92
CA ILE A 32 -11.28 6.47 8.76
C ILE A 32 -12.65 6.18 8.16
N GLU A 33 -12.74 6.30 6.85
CA GLU A 33 -13.88 5.88 6.05
C GLU A 33 -13.42 4.77 5.11
N VAL A 34 -14.14 3.64 5.11
CA VAL A 34 -13.77 2.44 4.33
C VAL A 34 -15.05 1.71 3.90
N GLY A 35 -15.07 1.20 2.68
CA GLY A 35 -16.21 0.46 2.14
C GLY A 35 -15.87 -0.25 0.84
N GLU A 36 -16.82 -1.01 0.30
CA GLU A 36 -16.66 -1.72 -0.98
C GLU A 36 -16.87 -0.77 -2.18
N ILE A 37 -16.18 -1.03 -3.29
CA ILE A 37 -16.39 -0.28 -4.54
C ILE A 37 -17.60 -0.77 -5.36
N GLY A 38 -18.21 -1.90 -4.95
CA GLY A 38 -19.36 -2.52 -5.61
C GLY A 38 -19.01 -3.59 -6.66
N PRO A 39 -19.98 -3.91 -7.54
CA PRO A 39 -19.85 -4.97 -8.54
C PRO A 39 -18.70 -4.75 -9.53
N LYS A 40 -18.05 -5.85 -9.92
CA LYS A 40 -16.85 -5.87 -10.78
C LYS A 40 -17.04 -6.87 -11.91
N LEU A 41 -16.45 -6.60 -13.07
CA LEU A 41 -16.36 -7.58 -14.16
C LEU A 41 -15.32 -8.65 -13.79
N GLY A 42 -15.81 -9.73 -13.17
CA GLY A 42 -14.96 -10.74 -12.53
C GLY A 42 -14.53 -10.34 -11.11
N PHE A 43 -13.89 -11.27 -10.40
CA PHE A 43 -13.43 -11.08 -9.01
C PHE A 43 -14.54 -10.64 -8.03
N SER A 44 -15.78 -11.09 -8.24
CA SER A 44 -16.92 -10.74 -7.37
C SER A 44 -16.75 -11.22 -5.92
N THR A 45 -15.90 -12.22 -5.70
CA THR A 45 -15.57 -12.73 -4.36
C THR A 45 -14.47 -11.93 -3.66
N LYS A 46 -13.92 -10.90 -4.31
CA LYS A 46 -12.92 -10.00 -3.72
C LYS A 46 -13.58 -8.73 -3.20
N ASP A 47 -13.26 -8.38 -1.97
CA ASP A 47 -13.73 -7.24 -1.19
C ASP A 47 -12.96 -5.95 -1.52
N ASN A 48 -12.60 -5.74 -2.79
CA ASN A 48 -11.93 -4.54 -3.23
C ASN A 48 -12.72 -3.30 -2.77
N GLY A 49 -12.05 -2.43 -2.03
CA GLY A 49 -12.67 -1.31 -1.35
C GLY A 49 -11.98 0.02 -1.60
N TYR A 50 -12.55 1.08 -1.03
CA TYR A 50 -11.95 2.39 -0.93
C TYR A 50 -11.57 2.68 0.52
N LEU A 51 -10.65 3.63 0.71
CA LEU A 51 -10.16 4.06 2.01
C LEU A 51 -9.90 5.57 1.97
N ALA A 52 -10.47 6.31 2.91
CA ALA A 52 -10.22 7.73 3.09
C ALA A 52 -9.90 8.05 4.55
N PHE A 53 -8.94 8.96 4.73
CA PHE A 53 -8.53 9.46 6.04
C PHE A 53 -9.03 10.89 6.22
N LYS A 54 -9.69 11.15 7.36
CA LYS A 54 -10.18 12.47 7.79
C LYS A 54 -9.45 12.85 9.07
N ASN A 55 -8.34 13.59 8.93
CA ASN A 55 -7.49 14.04 10.05
C ASN A 55 -7.08 12.88 11.00
N PHE A 56 -6.81 11.70 10.43
CA PHE A 56 -6.37 10.53 11.18
C PHE A 56 -4.94 10.74 11.70
N ARG A 57 -4.70 10.37 12.96
CA ARG A 57 -3.37 10.45 13.59
C ARG A 57 -2.83 9.05 13.82
N ALA A 58 -1.61 8.82 13.34
CA ALA A 58 -0.84 7.61 13.60
C ALA A 58 0.46 7.99 14.31
N PRO A 59 1.02 7.10 15.14
CA PRO A 59 2.34 7.29 15.75
C PRO A 59 3.43 7.30 14.67
N ARG A 60 4.54 8.00 14.91
CA ARG A 60 5.66 8.17 13.94
C ARG A 60 6.22 6.83 13.46
N GLU A 61 6.23 5.83 14.35
CA GLU A 61 6.71 4.47 14.13
C GLU A 61 5.93 3.72 13.04
N CYS A 62 4.80 4.27 12.56
CA CYS A 62 4.10 3.73 11.41
C CYS A 62 4.92 3.79 10.11
N ILE A 63 5.95 4.64 10.02
CA ILE A 63 6.81 4.75 8.84
C ILE A 63 7.71 3.52 8.73
N LEU A 64 7.67 2.85 7.57
CA LEU A 64 8.58 1.74 7.29
C LEU A 64 10.00 2.25 7.04
N SER A 65 10.80 2.22 8.10
CA SER A 65 12.01 3.04 8.17
C SER A 65 13.31 2.38 7.67
N ARG A 66 13.23 1.39 6.74
CA ARG A 66 14.41 0.67 6.25
C ARG A 66 15.33 1.52 5.37
N TYR A 67 14.76 2.42 4.57
CA TYR A 67 15.49 3.26 3.61
C TYR A 67 15.30 4.76 3.85
N ILE A 68 14.27 5.15 4.60
CA ILE A 68 14.00 6.52 5.02
C ILE A 68 13.62 6.48 6.49
N ASN A 69 14.29 7.23 7.34
CA ASN A 69 14.01 7.26 8.77
C ASN A 69 13.77 8.72 9.18
N VAL A 70 12.80 8.93 10.05
CA VAL A 70 12.44 10.21 10.64
C VAL A 70 12.72 10.14 12.13
N SER A 71 13.62 10.98 12.64
CA SER A 71 13.94 11.04 14.07
C SER A 71 12.81 11.70 14.87
N GLU A 72 12.88 11.62 16.20
CA GLU A 72 11.92 12.31 17.08
C GLU A 72 12.01 13.84 16.97
N LEU A 73 13.17 14.37 16.55
CA LEU A 73 13.40 15.78 16.29
C LEU A 73 12.94 16.23 14.89
N GLY A 74 12.42 15.31 14.07
CA GLY A 74 12.01 15.60 12.68
C GLY A 74 13.15 15.50 11.66
N GLU A 75 14.34 15.07 12.06
CA GLU A 75 15.46 14.92 11.13
C GLU A 75 15.28 13.69 10.25
N ILE A 76 15.61 13.82 8.97
CA ILE A 76 15.47 12.74 7.99
C ILE A 76 16.83 12.14 7.65
N SER A 77 16.88 10.82 7.62
CA SER A 77 18.01 10.08 7.05
C SER A 77 17.54 9.14 5.95
N ILE A 78 18.18 9.21 4.79
CA ILE A 78 17.90 8.34 3.64
C ILE A 78 19.11 7.44 3.45
N GLN A 79 18.86 6.14 3.34
CA GLN A 79 19.89 5.11 3.20
C GLN A 79 19.70 4.32 1.91
N GLY A 80 20.80 4.11 1.19
CA GLY A 80 20.84 3.29 -0.02
C GLY A 80 20.25 3.98 -1.25
N ASN A 81 19.96 3.19 -2.28
CA ASN A 81 19.45 3.70 -3.54
C ASN A 81 17.91 3.72 -3.52
N PRO A 82 17.25 4.88 -3.74
CA PRO A 82 15.78 4.98 -3.75
C PRO A 82 15.13 4.07 -4.80
N LYS A 83 15.87 3.68 -5.85
CA LYS A 83 15.37 2.75 -6.88
C LYS A 83 15.06 1.35 -6.34
N ILE A 84 15.56 0.98 -5.16
CA ILE A 84 15.28 -0.32 -4.53
C ILE A 84 13.78 -0.49 -4.26
N ALA A 85 13.03 0.60 -4.02
CA ALA A 85 11.58 0.56 -3.83
C ALA A 85 10.83 -0.06 -5.04
N TYR A 86 11.41 0.01 -6.25
CA TYR A 86 10.82 -0.57 -7.46
C TYR A 86 11.12 -2.07 -7.63
N GLY A 87 12.00 -2.66 -6.81
CA GLY A 87 12.40 -4.06 -6.92
C GLY A 87 11.21 -5.02 -6.87
N THR A 88 10.29 -4.81 -5.93
CA THR A 88 9.06 -5.60 -5.82
C THR A 88 8.16 -5.43 -7.06
N MET A 89 8.05 -4.21 -7.61
CA MET A 89 7.25 -3.98 -8.82
C MET A 89 7.81 -4.76 -10.02
N MET A 90 9.14 -4.77 -10.19
CA MET A 90 9.76 -5.54 -11.27
C MET A 90 9.55 -7.05 -11.10
N PHE A 91 9.70 -7.56 -9.89
CA PHE A 91 9.45 -8.97 -9.59
C PHE A 91 8.01 -9.38 -9.93
N ILE A 92 7.01 -8.60 -9.49
CA ILE A 92 5.60 -8.88 -9.78
C ILE A 92 5.32 -8.83 -11.29
N ARG A 93 5.93 -7.92 -12.04
CA ARG A 93 5.79 -7.88 -13.51
C ARG A 93 6.28 -9.15 -14.19
N VAL A 94 7.40 -9.72 -13.73
CA VAL A 94 7.88 -11.01 -14.26
C VAL A 94 6.92 -12.14 -13.91
N THR A 95 6.34 -12.13 -12.70
CA THR A 95 5.33 -13.11 -12.30
C THR A 95 4.06 -13.01 -13.15
N LEU A 96 3.61 -11.80 -13.51
CA LEU A 96 2.46 -11.62 -14.40
C LEU A 96 2.69 -12.25 -15.78
N LEU A 97 3.90 -12.17 -16.33
CA LEU A 97 4.25 -12.83 -17.59
C LEU A 97 4.12 -14.35 -17.48
N LYS A 98 4.59 -14.94 -16.37
CA LYS A 98 4.47 -16.39 -16.14
C LYS A 98 3.01 -16.83 -16.02
N LEU A 99 2.22 -16.13 -15.21
CA LEU A 99 0.79 -16.40 -15.04
C LEU A 99 0.02 -16.27 -16.36
N SER A 100 0.38 -15.28 -17.19
CA SER A 100 -0.24 -15.12 -18.51
C SER A 100 0.04 -16.31 -19.43
N THR A 101 1.26 -16.85 -19.43
CA THR A 101 1.60 -18.02 -20.24
C THR A 101 0.81 -19.26 -19.79
N GLU A 102 0.70 -19.47 -18.48
CA GLU A 102 -0.09 -20.57 -17.92
C GLU A 102 -1.57 -20.44 -18.29
N ALA A 103 -2.16 -19.26 -18.13
CA ALA A 103 -3.55 -19.01 -18.48
C ALA A 103 -3.83 -19.26 -19.98
N SER A 104 -2.94 -18.80 -20.86
CA SER A 104 -3.03 -19.05 -22.31
C SER A 104 -2.91 -20.53 -22.65
N PHE A 105 -2.01 -21.25 -21.98
CA PHE A 105 -1.85 -22.69 -22.15
C PHE A 105 -3.15 -23.41 -21.80
N TYR A 106 -3.73 -23.14 -20.63
CA TYR A 106 -5.01 -23.73 -20.24
C TYR A 106 -6.13 -23.40 -21.24
N GLY A 107 -6.23 -22.15 -21.69
CA GLY A 107 -7.22 -21.73 -22.69
C GLY A 107 -7.19 -22.54 -23.99
N LEU A 108 -6.01 -23.02 -24.39
CA LEU A 108 -5.83 -23.82 -25.61
C LEU A 108 -6.38 -25.25 -25.48
N PHE A 109 -6.45 -25.83 -24.27
CA PHE A 109 -6.97 -27.20 -24.06
C PHE A 109 -8.48 -27.26 -23.90
N ILE A 110 -9.15 -26.11 -23.77
CA ILE A 110 -10.61 -25.99 -23.60
C ILE A 110 -11.31 -25.39 -24.83
N THR A 111 -10.57 -25.05 -25.88
CA THR A 111 -11.10 -24.62 -27.19
C THR A 111 -10.87 -25.71 -28.22
#